data_AF-A0A373CLM8-F1
#
_entry.id   AF-A0A373CLM8-F1
#
_cell.length_a   1.000
_cell.length_b   1.000
_cell.length_c   1.000
_cell.angle_alpha   90.00
_cell.angle_beta   90.00
_cell.angle_gamma   90.00
#
_symmetry.space_group_name_H-M   'P 1'
#
loop_
_entity.id
_entity.type
_entity.pdbx_description
1 polymer ?
#
loop_
_entity_poly.entity_id
_entity_poly.type
_entity_poly.pdbx_seq_one_letter_code
_entity_poly.pdbx_strand_id
1 'polypeptide(L)'
;MILIGKFVVEESYYETNGKRHASPHLFLITEKEDGIVLYSYEIPEGEDKSTFSYDSMKNADYTELKKSEKFTPALYHEKDGIWEGGSTSQFSPVMTFKLWEKFSDSCLEVSESIEVNGKKTFGYDEPIIYKRV
;
A
#
# COMPACT_ATOMS: atom_id res chain seq x y z
N MET A 1 -11.70 20.90 -2.73
CA MET A 1 -11.84 20.22 -1.42
C MET A 1 -10.44 19.75 -1.04
N ILE A 2 -9.82 20.34 -0.03
CA ILE A 2 -8.50 19.90 0.44
C ILE A 2 -8.76 18.65 1.29
N LEU A 3 -8.38 17.48 0.80
CA LEU A 3 -8.33 16.29 1.63
C LEU A 3 -7.16 16.50 2.60
N ILE A 4 -7.45 16.73 3.88
CA ILE A 4 -6.43 16.70 4.92
C ILE A 4 -6.00 15.24 5.05
N GLY A 5 -4.75 14.96 4.74
CA GLY A 5 -4.22 13.61 4.75
C GLY A 5 -2.71 13.62 4.95
N LYS A 6 -2.16 12.44 5.24
CA LYS A 6 -0.73 12.25 5.44
C LYS A 6 -0.19 11.38 4.32
N PHE A 7 0.82 11.88 3.63
CA PHE A 7 1.59 11.05 2.72
C PHE A 7 2.53 10.14 3.52
N VAL A 8 2.67 8.92 3.06
CA VAL A 8 3.56 7.90 3.63
C VAL A 8 4.35 7.30 2.49
N VAL A 9 5.66 7.24 2.67
CA VAL A 9 6.52 6.36 1.86
C VAL A 9 6.58 5.03 2.60
N GLU A 10 6.05 4.00 1.98
CA GLU A 10 6.12 2.62 2.47
C GLU A 10 7.22 1.90 1.69
N GLU A 11 8.10 1.19 2.39
CA GLU A 11 9.24 0.51 1.79
C GLU A 11 9.30 -0.93 2.29
N SER A 12 8.87 -1.85 1.44
CA SER A 12 9.00 -3.28 1.69
C SER A 12 10.33 -3.79 1.15
N TYR A 13 11.11 -4.45 2.02
CA TYR A 13 12.41 -5.03 1.68
C TYR A 13 12.39 -6.54 1.84
N TYR A 14 12.61 -7.25 0.74
CA TYR A 14 12.65 -8.71 0.70
C TYR A 14 14.06 -9.17 0.38
N GLU A 15 14.56 -10.15 1.14
CA GLU A 15 15.82 -10.81 0.85
C GLU A 15 15.58 -12.26 0.44
N THR A 16 15.98 -12.60 -0.77
CA THR A 16 15.86 -13.96 -1.30
C THR A 16 17.17 -14.35 -1.96
N ASN A 17 17.75 -15.48 -1.58
CA ASN A 17 19.02 -15.97 -2.12
C ASN A 17 20.16 -14.93 -2.07
N GLY A 18 20.23 -14.14 -0.99
CA GLY A 18 21.24 -13.08 -0.80
C GLY A 18 21.05 -11.84 -1.68
N LYS A 19 19.92 -11.72 -2.40
CA LYS A 19 19.53 -10.51 -3.12
C LYS A 19 18.43 -9.78 -2.37
N ARG A 20 18.68 -8.51 -2.07
CA ARG A 20 17.70 -7.61 -1.47
C ARG A 20 16.94 -6.85 -2.56
N HIS A 21 15.62 -6.87 -2.49
CA HIS A 21 14.71 -6.15 -3.36
C HIS A 21 13.86 -5.19 -2.53
N ALA A 22 13.78 -3.94 -2.96
CA ALA A 22 12.86 -2.96 -2.42
C ALA A 22 11.63 -2.86 -3.32
N SER A 23 10.46 -2.70 -2.73
CA SER A 23 9.22 -2.38 -3.43
C SER A 23 8.56 -1.19 -2.75
N PRO A 24 9.00 0.04 -3.09
CA PRO A 24 8.53 1.22 -2.42
C PRO A 24 7.22 1.74 -3.03
N HIS A 25 6.37 2.30 -2.19
CA HIS A 25 5.10 2.91 -2.56
C HIS A 25 4.94 4.28 -1.94
N LEU A 26 4.24 5.16 -2.66
CA LEU A 26 3.75 6.44 -2.12
C LEU A 26 2.25 6.33 -1.88
N PHE A 27 1.85 6.48 -0.63
CA PHE A 27 0.45 6.45 -0.23
C PHE A 27 0.01 7.77 0.38
N LEU A 28 -1.29 8.05 0.30
CA LEU A 28 -1.97 9.09 1.05
C LEU A 28 -3.03 8.45 1.93
N ILE A 29 -2.93 8.67 3.24
CA ILE A 29 -3.96 8.28 4.22
C ILE A 29 -4.83 9.50 4.48
N THR A 30 -6.14 9.34 4.34
CA THR A 30 -7.12 10.40 4.64
C THR A 30 -8.19 9.88 5.59
N GLU A 31 -8.60 10.72 6.53
CA GLU A 31 -9.77 10.46 7.36
C GLU A 31 -11.08 10.66 6.57
N LYS A 32 -12.09 9.87 6.90
CA LYS A 32 -13.50 10.02 6.50
C LYS A 32 -14.38 9.84 7.74
N GLU A 33 -15.65 10.22 7.64
CA GLU A 33 -16.60 10.12 8.76
C GLU A 33 -16.60 8.76 9.46
N ASP A 34 -16.54 7.67 8.68
CA ASP A 34 -16.66 6.30 9.21
C ASP A 34 -15.35 5.48 9.12
N GLY A 35 -14.19 6.11 8.93
CA GLY A 35 -12.92 5.38 8.90
C GLY A 35 -11.78 6.11 8.21
N ILE A 36 -10.82 5.35 7.70
CA ILE A 36 -9.69 5.89 6.93
C ILE A 36 -9.63 5.28 5.54
N VAL A 37 -9.05 6.05 4.61
CA VAL A 37 -8.84 5.62 3.23
C VAL A 37 -7.38 5.73 2.87
N LEU A 38 -6.82 4.65 2.33
CA LEU A 38 -5.49 4.62 1.74
C LEU A 38 -5.61 4.77 0.22
N TYR A 39 -5.00 5.81 -0.31
CA TYR A 39 -4.86 6.04 -1.75
C TYR A 39 -3.43 5.76 -2.17
N SER A 40 -3.24 5.05 -3.27
CA SER A 40 -1.93 4.91 -3.91
C SER A 40 -1.69 6.07 -4.87
N TYR A 41 -0.46 6.57 -4.88
CA TYR A 41 0.05 7.55 -5.82
C TYR A 41 1.21 6.94 -6.61
N GLU A 42 1.38 7.40 -7.84
CA GLU A 42 2.58 7.09 -8.60
C GLU A 42 3.80 7.71 -7.92
N ILE A 43 4.93 7.01 -7.98
CA ILE A 43 6.23 7.55 -7.58
C ILE A 43 6.49 8.87 -8.34
N PRO A 44 6.97 9.94 -7.67
CA PRO A 44 7.16 11.25 -8.29
C PRO A 44 7.98 11.20 -9.58
N GLU A 45 7.65 12.08 -10.52
CA GLU A 45 8.32 12.14 -11.81
C GLU A 45 9.81 12.48 -11.65
N GLY A 46 10.69 11.71 -12.31
CA GLY A 46 12.13 11.86 -12.21
C GLY A 46 12.80 11.08 -11.06
N GLU A 47 12.03 10.35 -10.26
CA GLU A 47 12.53 9.33 -9.33
C GLU A 47 12.56 7.94 -9.98
N ASP A 48 13.48 7.09 -9.54
CA ASP A 48 13.56 5.70 -9.98
C ASP A 48 12.74 4.80 -9.04
N LYS A 49 11.72 4.12 -9.60
CA LYS A 49 10.81 3.27 -8.83
C LYS A 49 11.51 2.11 -8.12
N SER A 50 12.66 1.64 -8.62
CA SER A 50 13.40 0.51 -8.04
C SER A 50 14.30 0.91 -6.88
N THR A 51 14.61 2.20 -6.75
CA THR A 51 15.49 2.74 -5.69
C THR A 51 14.83 3.87 -4.89
N PHE A 52 13.56 4.16 -5.12
CA PHE A 52 12.83 5.19 -4.38
C PHE A 52 12.80 4.85 -2.89
N SER A 53 13.16 5.82 -2.05
CA SER A 53 13.22 5.67 -0.61
C SER A 53 13.00 7.02 0.04
N TYR A 54 12.44 7.04 1.25
CA TYR A 54 12.22 8.26 2.00
C TYR A 54 13.53 9.02 2.29
N ASP A 55 14.63 8.30 2.53
CA ASP A 55 15.92 8.90 2.89
C ASP A 55 16.56 9.68 1.73
N SER A 56 16.33 9.22 0.49
CA SER A 56 16.99 9.78 -0.70
C SER A 56 16.05 10.50 -1.66
N MET A 57 14.73 10.47 -1.44
CA MET A 57 13.78 11.11 -2.33
C MET A 57 13.99 12.62 -2.37
N LYS A 58 13.80 13.21 -3.54
CA LYS A 58 13.76 14.67 -3.70
C LYS A 58 12.44 15.20 -3.16
N ASN A 59 12.42 16.50 -2.88
CA ASN A 59 11.18 17.21 -2.60
C ASN A 59 10.24 17.06 -3.80
N ALA A 60 9.01 16.63 -3.53
CA ALA A 60 7.95 16.51 -4.53
C ALA A 60 6.97 17.69 -4.38
N ASP A 61 6.55 18.28 -5.49
CA ASP A 61 5.44 19.24 -5.49
C ASP A 61 4.12 18.48 -5.39
N TYR A 62 3.30 18.85 -4.42
CA TYR A 62 1.99 18.24 -4.20
C TYR A 62 1.06 18.36 -5.42
N THR A 63 1.19 19.42 -6.22
CA THR A 63 0.34 19.60 -7.40
C THR A 63 0.68 18.67 -8.55
N GLU A 64 1.91 18.12 -8.54
CA GLU A 64 2.43 17.22 -9.58
C GLU A 64 2.23 15.73 -9.21
N LEU A 65 1.80 15.44 -7.98
CA LEU A 65 1.54 14.07 -7.54
C LEU A 65 0.33 13.47 -8.25
N LYS A 66 0.55 12.34 -8.93
CA LYS A 66 -0.47 11.64 -9.71
C LYS A 66 -1.02 10.48 -8.89
N LYS A 67 -2.31 10.52 -8.61
CA LYS A 67 -3.01 9.38 -7.98
C LYS A 67 -2.99 8.19 -8.93
N SER A 68 -2.74 6.99 -8.41
CA SER A 68 -2.75 5.79 -9.23
C SER A 68 -4.18 5.44 -9.66
N GLU A 69 -4.38 5.22 -10.96
CA GLU A 69 -5.67 4.79 -11.52
C GLU A 69 -5.88 3.28 -11.42
N LYS A 70 -4.80 2.51 -11.19
CA LYS A 70 -4.84 1.04 -11.12
C LYS A 70 -5.27 0.53 -9.75
N PHE A 71 -5.04 1.33 -8.71
CA PHE A 71 -5.31 0.94 -7.33
C PHE A 71 -6.67 1.45 -6.89
N THR A 72 -7.57 0.53 -6.58
CA THR A 72 -8.81 0.84 -5.86
C THR A 72 -8.42 1.26 -4.44
N PRO A 73 -8.84 2.45 -3.97
CA PRO A 73 -8.55 2.92 -2.62
C PRO A 73 -8.98 1.91 -1.56
N ALA A 74 -8.11 1.65 -0.58
CA ALA A 74 -8.42 0.73 0.51
C ALA A 74 -9.14 1.46 1.64
N LEU A 75 -10.22 0.84 2.13
CA LEU A 75 -11.06 1.39 3.19
C LEU A 75 -10.81 0.60 4.45
N TYR A 76 -10.65 1.29 5.58
CA TYR A 76 -10.42 0.67 6.87
C TYR A 76 -11.36 1.27 7.90
N HIS A 77 -11.85 0.40 8.77
CA HIS A 77 -12.73 0.74 9.87
C HIS A 77 -12.06 0.35 11.18
N GLU A 78 -12.27 1.16 12.21
CA GLU A 78 -11.81 0.89 13.55
C GLU A 78 -12.83 0.01 14.28
N LYS A 79 -12.32 -0.99 14.99
CA LYS A 79 -13.10 -1.84 15.87
C LYS A 79 -12.23 -2.33 17.02
N ASP A 80 -12.62 -2.00 18.25
CA ASP A 80 -12.01 -2.49 19.48
C ASP A 80 -10.49 -2.23 19.58
N GLY A 81 -10.04 -1.06 19.11
CA GLY A 81 -8.64 -0.65 19.06
C GLY A 81 -7.87 -1.18 17.85
N ILE A 82 -8.54 -1.86 16.92
CA ILE A 82 -7.94 -2.46 15.73
C ILE A 82 -8.53 -1.82 14.49
N TRP A 83 -7.66 -1.35 13.60
CA TRP A 83 -8.08 -0.92 12.26
C TRP A 83 -7.99 -2.11 11.31
N GLU A 84 -9.07 -2.43 10.60
CA GLU A 84 -9.07 -3.49 9.59
C GLU A 84 -9.79 -3.09 8.31
N GLY A 85 -9.33 -3.62 7.18
CA GLY A 85 -9.90 -3.28 5.89
C GLY A 85 -8.95 -3.55 4.74
N GLY A 86 -9.27 -3.01 3.55
CA GLY A 86 -8.51 -3.33 2.36
C GLY A 86 -9.17 -2.90 1.05
N SER A 87 -8.68 -3.45 -0.05
CA SER A 87 -9.23 -3.20 -1.39
C SER A 87 -9.12 -4.41 -2.31
N THR A 88 -9.90 -4.36 -3.39
CA THR A 88 -9.74 -5.23 -4.56
C THR A 88 -9.53 -4.33 -5.77
N SER A 89 -8.37 -4.46 -6.41
CA SER A 89 -7.94 -3.66 -7.55
C SER A 89 -7.84 -4.55 -8.79
N GLN A 90 -8.53 -4.19 -9.86
CA GLN A 90 -8.43 -4.89 -11.14
C GLN A 90 -7.34 -4.23 -12.00
N PHE A 91 -6.14 -4.82 -12.02
CA PHE A 91 -5.02 -4.28 -12.80
C PHE A 91 -5.15 -4.55 -14.31
N SER A 92 -5.88 -5.61 -14.69
CA SER A 92 -6.27 -5.90 -16.07
C SER A 92 -7.53 -6.78 -16.09
N PRO A 93 -8.18 -7.02 -17.25
CA PRO A 93 -9.35 -7.89 -17.32
C PRO A 93 -9.16 -9.30 -16.71
N VAL A 94 -7.92 -9.77 -16.69
CA VAL A 94 -7.55 -11.11 -16.19
C VAL A 94 -6.77 -11.08 -14.88
N MET A 95 -6.40 -9.91 -14.35
CA MET A 95 -5.53 -9.79 -13.19
C MET A 95 -6.17 -8.93 -12.10
N THR A 96 -6.36 -9.54 -10.94
CA THR A 96 -6.94 -8.90 -9.76
C THR A 96 -5.93 -8.94 -8.62
N PHE A 97 -5.68 -7.79 -8.01
CA PHE A 97 -4.93 -7.66 -6.77
C PHE A 97 -5.89 -7.46 -5.61
N LYS A 98 -5.66 -8.17 -4.50
CA LYS A 98 -6.42 -8.02 -3.26
C LYS A 98 -5.48 -7.67 -2.15
N LEU A 99 -5.85 -6.66 -1.37
CA LEU A 99 -5.18 -6.23 -0.16
C LEU A 99 -6.17 -6.31 0.99
N TRP A 100 -5.74 -6.89 2.09
CA TRP A 100 -6.41 -6.80 3.38
C TRP A 100 -5.37 -6.61 4.47
N GLU A 101 -5.59 -5.66 5.37
CA GLU A 101 -4.67 -5.36 6.45
C GLU A 101 -5.39 -5.21 7.77
N LYS A 102 -4.65 -5.51 8.84
CA LYS A 102 -5.04 -5.20 10.22
C LYS A 102 -3.91 -4.49 10.92
N PHE A 103 -4.20 -3.35 11.52
CA PHE A 103 -3.23 -2.54 12.26
C PHE A 103 -3.68 -2.47 13.72
N SER A 104 -2.77 -2.85 14.63
CA SER A 104 -2.93 -2.70 16.07
C SER A 104 -1.71 -1.98 16.65
N ASP A 105 -1.76 -1.67 17.93
CA ASP A 105 -0.61 -1.13 18.67
C ASP A 105 0.62 -2.07 18.63
N SER A 106 0.40 -3.37 18.41
CA SER A 106 1.45 -4.39 18.49
C SER A 106 2.04 -4.80 17.15
N CYS A 107 1.23 -4.79 16.07
CA CYS A 107 1.63 -5.26 14.76
C CYS A 107 0.76 -4.73 13.63
N LEU A 108 1.31 -4.84 12.42
CA LEU A 108 0.61 -4.74 11.15
C LEU A 108 0.57 -6.13 10.51
N GLU A 109 -0.63 -6.64 10.26
CA GLU A 109 -0.88 -7.89 9.52
C GLU A 109 -1.29 -7.56 8.10
N VAL A 110 -0.59 -8.11 7.11
CA VAL A 110 -0.84 -7.83 5.69
C VAL A 110 -1.13 -9.14 4.95
N SER A 111 -2.30 -9.19 4.33
CA SER A 111 -2.73 -10.25 3.41
C SER A 111 -2.87 -9.66 2.02
N GLU A 112 -1.90 -9.95 1.16
CA GLU A 112 -1.94 -9.58 -0.25
C GLU A 112 -2.01 -10.81 -1.15
N SER A 113 -2.72 -10.71 -2.26
CA SER A 113 -2.74 -11.76 -3.27
C SER A 113 -2.96 -11.22 -4.67
N ILE A 114 -2.46 -11.95 -5.66
CA ILE A 114 -2.75 -11.73 -7.07
C ILE A 114 -3.49 -12.95 -7.60
N GLU A 115 -4.62 -12.71 -8.23
CA GLU A 115 -5.40 -13.70 -8.96
C GLU A 115 -5.28 -13.43 -10.47
N VAL A 116 -4.92 -14.46 -11.23
CA VAL A 116 -4.91 -14.43 -12.69
C VAL A 116 -5.98 -15.40 -13.19
N ASN A 117 -6.93 -14.92 -13.99
CA ASN A 117 -8.10 -15.68 -14.44
C ASN A 117 -8.87 -16.33 -13.28
N GLY A 118 -8.99 -15.61 -12.16
CA GLY A 118 -9.68 -16.08 -10.95
C GLY A 118 -8.91 -17.12 -10.12
N LYS A 119 -7.66 -17.44 -10.48
CA LYS A 119 -6.80 -18.36 -9.72
C LYS A 119 -5.69 -17.60 -9.01
N LYS A 120 -5.51 -17.81 -7.71
CA LYS A 120 -4.40 -17.24 -6.94
C LYS A 120 -3.06 -17.71 -7.51
N THR A 121 -2.22 -16.76 -7.93
CA THR A 121 -0.87 -16.99 -8.46
C THR A 121 0.22 -16.42 -7.57
N PHE A 122 -0.14 -15.52 -6.65
CA PHE A 122 0.76 -14.92 -5.66
C PHE A 122 -0.01 -14.62 -4.38
N GLY A 123 0.71 -14.52 -3.26
CA GLY A 123 0.16 -14.28 -1.94
C GLY A 123 0.17 -15.52 -1.06
N TYR A 124 0.43 -15.32 0.22
CA TYR A 124 0.41 -16.38 1.22
C TYR A 124 -1.03 -16.78 1.58
N ASP A 125 -1.20 -17.92 2.25
CA ASP A 125 -2.49 -18.31 2.82
C ASP A 125 -2.75 -17.61 4.16
N GLU A 126 -1.68 -17.29 4.89
CA GLU A 126 -1.68 -16.58 6.17
C GLU A 126 -1.08 -15.18 6.01
N PRO A 127 -1.49 -14.18 6.82
CA PRO A 127 -0.94 -12.83 6.76
C PRO A 127 0.54 -12.78 7.12
N ILE A 128 1.26 -11.85 6.50
CA ILE A 128 2.59 -11.45 6.94
C ILE A 128 2.42 -10.54 8.16
N ILE A 129 3.13 -10.83 9.25
CA ILE A 129 3.05 -10.06 10.51
C ILE A 129 4.29 -9.18 10.67
N TYR A 130 4.11 -7.88 10.54
CA TYR A 130 5.12 -6.85 10.82
C TYR A 130 5.02 -6.39 12.26
N LYS A 131 6.10 -6.57 13.03
CA LYS A 131 6.20 -6.08 14.41
C LYS A 131 6.97 -4.76 14.44
N ARG A 132 6.55 -3.86 15.31
CA ARG A 132 7.25 -2.59 15.54
C ARG A 132 8.64 -2.89 16.14
N VAL A 133 9.67 -2.23 15.60
CA VAL A 133 11.07 -2.28 16.07
C VAL A 133 11.51 -0.96 16.65
#